data_AF-A0A3Q9G040-F1
#
_entry.id   AF-A0A3Q9G040-F1
#
_cell.length_a   1.000
_cell.length_b   1.000
_cell.length_c   1.000
_cell.angle_alpha   90.00
_cell.angle_beta   90.00
_cell.angle_gamma   90.00
#
_symmetry.space_group_name_H-M   'P 1'
#
loop_
_entity.id
_entity.type
_entity.pdbx_description
1 polymer ?
#
loop_
_entity_poly.entity_id
_entity_poly.type
_entity_poly.pdbx_seq_one_letter_code
_entity_poly.pdbx_strand_id
1 'polypeptide(L)'
;MTTGPWSIERIRDALGSPDLSQRFIGEIGRAPAHEMLTVFAKWQGIAERTLAAVERGRQAAAAEAAGGEVPGEWIDITQKVQEDAALVRSHRTPCG
;
A
#
# COMPACT_ATOMS: atom_id res chain seq x y z
N MET A 1 12.05 -5.23 15.28
CA MET A 1 12.66 -4.49 14.16
C MET A 1 13.67 -5.41 13.49
N THR A 2 13.43 -5.87 12.27
CA THR A 2 14.43 -6.64 11.54
C THR A 2 15.38 -5.61 10.92
N THR A 3 16.62 -5.55 11.38
CA THR A 3 17.60 -4.52 10.99
C THR A 3 18.65 -5.16 10.09
N GLY A 4 18.22 -5.66 8.94
CA GLY A 4 19.07 -6.39 8.01
C GLY A 4 18.89 -5.85 6.59
N PRO A 5 19.88 -6.05 5.71
CA PRO A 5 19.82 -5.58 4.33
C PRO A 5 18.59 -6.16 3.61
N TRP A 6 18.03 -5.38 2.69
CA TRP A 6 16.92 -5.85 1.84
C TRP A 6 17.42 -6.95 0.90
N SER A 7 16.81 -8.12 1.01
CA SER A 7 17.01 -9.27 0.12
C SER A 7 15.72 -9.59 -0.63
N ILE A 8 15.82 -10.39 -1.70
CA ILE A 8 14.65 -10.85 -2.47
C ILE A 8 13.65 -11.59 -1.56
N GLU A 9 14.15 -12.50 -0.72
CA GLU A 9 13.34 -13.24 0.26
C GLU A 9 12.61 -12.28 1.21
N ARG A 10 13.33 -11.27 1.72
CA ARG A 10 12.79 -10.32 2.67
C ARG A 10 11.73 -9.39 2.06
N ILE A 11 11.92 -8.97 0.80
CA ILE A 11 10.89 -8.22 0.07
C ILE A 11 9.65 -9.09 -0.11
N ARG A 12 9.81 -10.36 -0.49
CA ARG A 12 8.70 -11.30 -0.64
C ARG A 12 7.90 -11.44 0.66
N ASP A 13 8.58 -11.65 1.78
CA ASP A 13 7.93 -11.81 3.08
C ASP A 13 7.21 -10.52 3.52
N ALA A 14 7.84 -9.36 3.30
CA ALA A 14 7.28 -8.07 3.66
C ALA A 14 6.01 -7.70 2.86
N LEU A 15 5.84 -8.26 1.65
CA LEU A 15 4.63 -8.03 0.85
C LEU A 15 3.40 -8.74 1.43
N GLY A 16 3.57 -9.84 2.16
CA GLY A 16 2.51 -10.57 2.88
C GLY A 16 1.39 -11.18 2.01
N SER A 17 1.33 -10.84 0.71
CA SER A 17 0.37 -11.35 -0.26
C SER A 17 1.05 -12.31 -1.25
N PRO A 18 0.50 -13.51 -1.46
CA PRO A 18 0.99 -14.44 -2.48
C PRO A 18 0.99 -13.83 -3.88
N ASP A 19 -0.03 -13.04 -4.22
CA ASP A 19 -0.15 -12.40 -5.55
C ASP A 19 0.94 -11.36 -5.79
N LEU A 20 1.19 -10.50 -4.80
CA LEU A 20 2.27 -9.50 -4.87
C LEU A 20 3.65 -10.16 -4.93
N SER A 21 3.83 -11.23 -4.14
CA SER A 21 5.05 -12.03 -4.16
C SER A 21 5.32 -12.63 -5.54
N GLN A 22 4.32 -13.24 -6.17
CA GLN A 22 4.47 -13.81 -7.51
C GLN A 22 4.74 -12.75 -8.57
N ARG A 23 4.08 -11.58 -8.47
CA ARG A 23 4.32 -10.45 -9.36
C ARG A 23 5.76 -9.93 -9.23
N PHE A 24 6.27 -9.80 -8.02
CA PHE A 24 7.65 -9.39 -7.75
C PHE A 24 8.65 -10.36 -8.38
N ILE A 25 8.50 -11.66 -8.13
CA ILE A 25 9.40 -12.69 -8.69
C ILE A 25 9.33 -12.71 -10.22
N GLY A 26 8.13 -12.60 -10.78
CA GLY A 26 7.94 -12.53 -12.24
C GLY A 26 8.54 -11.28 -12.87
N GLU A 27 8.48 -10.13 -12.19
CA GLU A 27 9.04 -8.87 -12.69
C GLU A 27 10.57 -8.88 -12.61
N ILE A 28 11.16 -9.37 -11.51
CA ILE A 28 12.61 -9.54 -11.39
C ILE A 28 13.14 -10.56 -12.41
N GLY A 29 12.46 -11.71 -12.56
CA GLY A 29 12.90 -12.74 -13.50
C GLY A 29 12.85 -12.33 -14.97
N ARG A 30 12.07 -11.30 -15.31
CA ARG A 30 11.95 -10.75 -16.67
C ARG A 30 12.74 -9.46 -16.88
N ALA A 31 13.28 -8.87 -15.82
CA ALA A 31 14.00 -7.61 -15.89
C ALA A 31 15.32 -7.78 -16.66
N PRO A 32 15.63 -6.89 -17.62
CA PRO A 32 16.97 -6.79 -18.17
C PRO A 32 18.01 -6.55 -17.06
N ALA A 33 19.24 -7.05 -17.24
CA ALA A 33 20.28 -6.96 -16.20
C ALA A 33 20.54 -5.51 -15.74
N HIS A 34 20.44 -4.53 -16.65
CA HIS A 34 20.64 -3.11 -16.34
C HIS A 34 19.46 -2.47 -15.59
N GLU A 35 18.27 -3.09 -15.61
CA GLU A 35 17.08 -2.62 -14.90
C GLU A 35 16.83 -3.38 -13.60
N MET A 36 17.58 -4.45 -13.33
CA MET A 36 17.35 -5.33 -12.18
C MET A 36 17.39 -4.57 -10.84
N LEU A 37 18.36 -3.67 -10.67
CA LEU A 37 18.43 -2.82 -9.47
C LEU A 37 17.27 -1.83 -9.37
N THR A 38 16.80 -1.30 -10.49
CA THR A 38 15.64 -0.38 -10.53
C THR A 38 14.36 -1.11 -10.13
N VAL A 39 14.14 -2.30 -10.68
CA VAL A 39 13.00 -3.16 -10.32
C VAL A 39 13.09 -3.53 -8.85
N PHE A 40 14.27 -3.93 -8.36
CA PHE A 40 14.47 -4.23 -6.96
C PHE A 40 14.14 -3.04 -6.05
N ALA A 41 14.65 -1.84 -6.34
CA ALA A 41 14.41 -0.64 -5.55
C ALA A 41 12.92 -0.24 -5.52
N LYS A 42 12.22 -0.38 -6.66
CA LYS A 42 10.76 -0.18 -6.73
C LYS A 42 10.04 -1.10 -5.75
N TRP A 43 10.36 -2.39 -5.75
CA TRP A 43 9.71 -3.38 -4.89
C TRP A 43 10.12 -3.26 -3.43
N GLN A 44 11.36 -2.85 -3.14
CA GLN A 44 11.79 -2.47 -1.80
C GLN A 44 10.90 -1.35 -1.24
N GLY A 45 10.67 -0.28 -2.01
CA GLY A 45 9.80 0.82 -1.56
C GLY A 45 8.34 0.40 -1.34
N ILE A 46 7.83 -0.56 -2.11
CA ILE A 46 6.50 -1.14 -1.87
C ILE A 46 6.50 -1.92 -0.55
N ALA A 47 7.48 -2.78 -0.33
CA ALA A 47 7.61 -3.57 0.88
C ALA A 47 7.73 -2.69 2.14
N GLU A 48 8.50 -1.61 2.09
CA GLU A 48 8.62 -0.63 3.18
C GLU A 48 7.27 -0.01 3.54
N ARG A 49 6.49 0.41 2.53
CA ARG A 49 5.15 0.98 2.74
C ARG A 49 4.17 -0.06 3.29
N THR A 50 4.24 -1.30 2.82
CA THR A 50 3.40 -2.40 3.34
C THR A 50 3.69 -2.65 4.81
N LEU A 51 4.96 -2.76 5.21
CA LEU A 51 5.34 -2.93 6.61
C LEU A 51 4.89 -1.74 7.47
N ALA A 52 5.07 -0.50 6.98
CA ALA A 52 4.62 0.69 7.69
C ALA A 52 3.09 0.74 7.83
N ALA A 53 2.33 0.28 6.84
CA ALA A 53 0.87 0.19 6.92
C ALA A 53 0.41 -0.87 7.92
N VAL A 54 1.03 -2.06 7.91
CA VAL A 54 0.76 -3.12 8.89
C VAL A 54 1.07 -2.66 10.31
N GLU A 55 2.19 -1.98 10.50
CA GLU A 55 2.57 -1.45 11.82
C GLU A 55 1.59 -0.40 12.31
N ARG A 56 1.18 0.55 11.46
CA ARG A 56 0.12 1.52 11.80
C ARG A 56 -1.20 0.84 12.14
N GLY A 57 -1.59 -0.19 11.39
CA GLY A 57 -2.80 -0.98 11.68
C GLY A 57 -2.72 -1.69 13.03
N ARG A 58 -1.56 -2.26 13.38
CA ARG A 58 -1.34 -2.87 14.71
C ARG A 58 -1.42 -1.84 15.82
N GLN A 59 -0.87 -0.65 15.63
CA GLN A 59 -0.95 0.44 16.61
C GLN A 59 -2.39 0.93 16.79
N ALA A 60 -3.16 1.07 15.70
CA ALA A 60 -4.58 1.41 15.76
C ALA A 60 -5.39 0.33 16.51
N ALA A 61 -5.22 -0.95 16.16
CA ALA A 61 -5.89 -2.05 16.85
C ALA A 61 -5.50 -2.16 18.33
N ALA A 62 -4.24 -1.88 18.67
CA ALA A 62 -3.78 -1.83 20.06
C ALA A 62 -4.40 -0.65 20.84
N ALA A 63 -4.57 0.51 20.20
CA ALA A 63 -5.23 1.66 20.80
C ALA A 63 -6.73 1.41 21.03
N GLU A 64 -7.42 0.83 20.05
CA GLU A 64 -8.82 0.41 20.17
C GLU A 64 -9.01 -0.63 21.28
N ALA A 65 -8.15 -1.64 21.35
CA ALA A 65 -8.20 -2.67 22.39
C ALA A 65 -7.89 -2.12 23.79
N ALA A 66 -7.09 -1.06 23.88
CA ALA A 66 -6.78 -0.36 25.13
C ALA A 66 -7.91 0.60 25.58
N GLY A 67 -8.99 0.73 24.81
CA GLY A 67 -10.09 1.65 25.10
C GLY A 67 -9.76 3.12 24.83
N GLY A 68 -8.68 3.39 24.08
CA GLY A 68 -8.24 4.73 23.70
C GLY A 68 -8.71 5.10 22.30
N GLU A 69 -8.94 6.40 22.08
CA GLU A 69 -9.29 6.97 20.79
C GLU A 69 -8.20 6.67 19.75
N VAL A 70 -8.60 6.21 18.56
CA VAL A 70 -7.71 5.81 17.46
C VAL A 70 -6.76 6.97 17.14
N PRO A 71 -5.42 6.80 17.28
CA PRO A 71 -4.47 7.84 16.94
C PRO A 71 -4.46 8.07 15.42
N GLY A 72 -5.05 9.18 15.00
CA GLY A 72 -5.07 9.61 13.61
C GLY A 72 -5.86 10.90 13.48
N GLU A 73 -5.34 11.88 12.76
CA GLU A 73 -6.14 13.01 12.32
C GLU A 73 -7.19 12.47 11.36
N TRP A 74 -8.43 12.36 11.84
CA TRP A 74 -9.57 12.02 11.02
C TRP A 74 -9.82 13.17 10.06
N ILE A 75 -9.25 13.07 8.86
CA ILE A 75 -9.54 14.03 7.79
C ILE A 75 -10.97 13.73 7.33
N ASP A 76 -11.90 14.59 7.72
CA ASP A 76 -13.28 14.53 7.25
C ASP A 76 -13.33 14.86 5.75
N ILE A 77 -13.38 13.82 4.92
CA ILE A 77 -13.49 13.92 3.47
C ILE A 77 -14.96 13.84 3.00
N THR A 78 -15.95 13.98 3.89
CA THR A 78 -17.37 13.88 3.54
C THR A 78 -17.75 14.85 2.43
N GLN A 79 -17.26 16.09 2.52
CA GLN A 79 -17.51 17.10 1.48
C GLN A 79 -16.91 16.70 0.13
N LYS A 80 -15.68 16.16 0.12
CA LYS A 80 -15.01 15.70 -1.08
C LYS A 80 -15.76 14.55 -1.77
N VAL A 81 -16.30 13.61 -0.99
CA VAL A 81 -17.12 12.50 -1.51
C VAL A 81 -18.43 13.01 -2.12
N GLN A 82 -19.06 14.03 -1.52
CA GLN A 82 -20.27 14.64 -2.06
C GLN A 82 -20.03 15.38 -3.38
N GLU A 83 -18.91 16.09 -3.49
CA GLU A 83 -18.49 16.79 -4.71
C GLU A 83 -18.18 15.80 -5.85
N ASP A 84 -17.42 14.73 -5.57
CA ASP A 84 -17.13 13.67 -6.55
C ASP A 84 -18.42 12.97 -7.03
N ALA A 85 -19.37 12.72 -6.11
CA ALA A 85 -20.67 12.15 -6.45
C ALA A 85 -21.57 13.10 -7.27
N ALA A 86 -21.43 14.42 -7.10
CA ALA A 86 -22.11 15.41 -7.93
C ALA A 86 -21.53 15.44 -9.35
N LEU A 87 -20.21 15.33 -9.48
CA LEU A 87 -19.50 15.29 -10.78
C LEU A 87 -19.90 14.06 -11.61
N VAL A 88 -19.97 12.87 -11.00
CA VAL A 88 -20.43 11.65 -11.68
C VAL A 88 -21.88 11.78 -12.16
N ARG A 89 -22.73 12.47 -11.39
CA ARG A 89 -24.14 12.72 -11.78
C ARG A 89 -24.25 13.71 -12.93
N SER A 90 -23.42 14.75 -13.00
CA SER A 90 -23.44 15.69 -14.13
C SER A 90 -22.95 15.07 -15.45
N HIS A 91 -22.04 14.10 -15.38
CA HIS A 91 -21.56 13.37 -16.57
C HIS A 91 -22.50 12.25 -17.03
N ARG A 92 -23.54 11.92 -16.25
CA ARG A 92 -24.57 10.92 -16.61
C ARG A 92 -25.83 11.61 -17.14
N THR A 93 -25.67 12.55 -18.05
CA THR A 93 -26.78 13.00 -18.90
C THR A 93 -26.86 12.05 -20.09
N PRO A 94 -27.95 11.28 -20.28
CA PRO A 94 -28.12 10.50 -21.48
C PRO A 94 -28.36 11.47 -22.65
N CYS A 95 -27.55 11.39 -23.70
CA CYS A 95 -27.90 12.00 -24.98
C CYS A 95 -29.25 11.42 -25.42
N GLY A 96 -30.29 12.27 -25.42
CA GLY A 96 -31.53 12.09 -26.16
C GLY A 96 -31.55 13.10 -27.30
#